data_AF-A0A7S3P734-F1
#
_entry.id   AF-A0A7S3P734-F1
#
_cell.length_a   1.000
_cell.length_b   1.000
_cell.length_c   1.000
_cell.angle_alpha   90.00
_cell.angle_beta   90.00
_cell.angle_gamma   90.00
#
_symmetry.space_group_name_H-M   'P 1'
#
loop_
_entity.id
_entity.type
_entity.pdbx_description
1 polymer ?
#
loop_
_entity_poly.entity_id
_entity_poly.type
_entity_poly.pdbx_seq_one_letter_code
_entity_poly.pdbx_strand_id
1 'polypeptide(L)'
;GRMPIMLRSKKCLLRDKTEDELAAMKECPYDPGGYFVIKGVEKVILIQEQLSKNRVILEEDGKGSVSASITSSTHERKSKAYILIKNEKVYLKNNTLGEDIPIVIVFRAIGVETDVEMVQLIGSE
;
A
#
# COMPACT_ATOMS: atom_id res chain seq x y z
N GLY A 1 15.77 25.22 0.60
CA GLY A 1 16.04 24.24 1.69
C GLY A 1 17.29 23.44 1.36
N ARG A 2 17.73 22.55 2.26
CA ARG A 2 18.84 21.59 2.02
C ARG A 2 18.28 20.17 2.11
N MET A 3 18.61 19.31 1.14
CA MET A 3 18.21 17.90 1.10
C MET A 3 19.39 17.03 1.54
N PRO A 4 19.25 16.17 2.57
CA PRO A 4 20.27 15.19 2.89
C PRO A 4 20.48 14.21 1.73
N ILE A 5 21.73 13.97 1.35
CA ILE A 5 22.10 13.05 0.28
C ILE A 5 22.58 11.75 0.90
N MET A 6 22.05 10.62 0.40
CA MET A 6 22.49 9.28 0.79
C MET A 6 23.91 9.03 0.29
N LEU A 7 24.77 8.45 1.13
CA LEU A 7 26.14 8.09 0.75
C LEU A 7 26.14 7.10 -0.42
N ARG A 8 27.08 7.29 -1.35
CA ARG A 8 27.21 6.52 -2.62
C ARG A 8 26.03 6.63 -3.60
N SER A 9 25.05 7.51 -3.37
CA SER A 9 23.99 7.80 -4.34
C SER A 9 24.47 8.63 -5.54
N LYS A 10 23.63 8.80 -6.57
CA LYS A 10 23.93 9.58 -7.80
C LYS A 10 24.42 11.01 -7.55
N LYS A 11 24.07 11.62 -6.43
CA LYS A 11 24.45 13.00 -6.07
C LYS A 11 25.51 13.07 -4.97
N CYS A 12 26.01 11.93 -4.50
CA CYS A 12 27.08 11.86 -3.52
C CYS A 12 28.45 12.03 -4.21
N LEU A 13 29.38 12.70 -3.54
CA LEU A 13 30.75 12.89 -4.03
C LEU A 13 31.55 11.57 -4.12
N LEU A 14 31.19 10.59 -3.30
CA LEU A 14 31.85 9.28 -3.20
C LEU A 14 31.47 8.32 -4.33
N ARG A 15 30.53 8.71 -5.20
CA ARG A 15 30.07 7.86 -6.29
C ARG A 15 31.15 7.72 -7.37
N ASP A 16 31.32 6.49 -7.87
CA ASP A 16 32.22 6.14 -8.98
C ASP A 16 33.68 6.57 -8.74
N LYS A 17 34.09 6.70 -7.47
CA LYS A 17 35.46 7.01 -7.05
C LYS A 17 36.31 5.76 -6.99
N THR A 18 37.57 5.89 -7.39
CA THR A 18 38.54 4.79 -7.26
C THR A 18 38.94 4.61 -5.79
N GLU A 19 39.53 3.46 -5.46
CA GLU A 19 40.01 3.17 -4.10
C GLU A 19 41.03 4.22 -3.62
N ASP A 20 41.91 4.69 -4.51
CA ASP A 20 42.89 5.74 -4.21
C ASP A 20 42.22 7.09 -3.91
N GLU A 21 41.20 7.46 -4.68
CA GLU A 21 40.43 8.68 -4.44
C GLU A 21 39.66 8.61 -3.12
N LEU A 22 39.06 7.45 -2.80
CA LEU A 22 38.37 7.22 -1.52
C LEU A 22 39.34 7.28 -0.34
N ALA A 23 40.53 6.69 -0.47
CA ALA A 23 41.58 6.77 0.55
C ALA A 23 42.03 8.23 0.77
N ALA A 24 42.19 9.01 -0.30
CA ALA A 24 42.49 10.44 -0.21
C ALA A 24 41.38 11.24 0.51
N MET A 25 40.13 10.78 0.37
CA MET A 25 38.96 11.35 1.03
C MET A 25 38.71 10.81 2.45
N LYS A 26 39.57 9.92 2.96
CA LYS A 26 39.43 9.23 4.26
C LYS A 26 38.18 8.37 4.38
N GLU A 27 37.72 7.82 3.27
CA GLU A 27 36.55 6.96 3.18
C GLU A 27 36.97 5.51 2.92
N CYS A 28 36.23 4.57 3.50
CA CYS A 28 36.52 3.14 3.33
C CYS A 28 35.95 2.64 1.98
N PRO A 29 36.76 2.00 1.10
CA PRO A 29 36.25 1.42 -0.15
C PRO A 29 35.25 0.29 0.10
N TYR A 30 35.37 -0.42 1.23
CA TYR A 30 34.49 -1.52 1.62
C TYR A 30 33.21 -1.10 2.36
N ASP A 31 33.00 0.20 2.62
CA ASP A 31 31.73 0.67 3.19
C ASP A 31 30.59 0.45 2.18
N PRO A 32 29.49 -0.27 2.52
CA PRO A 32 28.36 -0.43 1.61
C PRO A 32 27.68 0.89 1.20
N GLY A 33 27.75 1.94 2.03
CA GLY A 33 26.96 3.16 1.84
C GLY A 33 25.46 2.93 2.03
N GLY A 34 24.61 3.75 1.40
CA GLY A 34 23.14 3.58 1.49
C GLY A 34 22.49 4.16 2.76
N TYR A 35 23.25 4.87 3.58
CA TYR A 35 22.78 5.57 4.78
C TYR A 35 22.95 7.09 4.65
N PHE A 36 22.41 7.82 5.62
CA PHE A 36 22.47 9.28 5.71
C PHE A 36 23.26 9.71 6.94
N VAL A 37 24.08 10.75 6.81
CA VAL A 37 24.74 11.39 7.96
C VAL A 37 23.92 12.62 8.36
N ILE A 38 23.24 12.54 9.51
CA ILE A 38 22.39 13.61 10.05
C ILE A 38 22.96 14.06 11.39
N LYS A 39 23.46 15.31 11.47
CA LYS A 39 24.08 15.87 12.67
C LYS A 39 25.23 15.01 13.23
N GLY A 40 26.07 14.48 12.33
CA GLY A 40 27.22 13.63 12.70
C GLY A 40 26.86 12.19 13.07
N VAL A 41 25.60 11.77 12.90
CA VAL A 41 25.15 10.41 13.20
C VAL A 41 24.68 9.73 11.91
N GLU A 42 25.14 8.50 11.69
CA GLU A 42 24.72 7.65 10.59
C GLU A 42 23.32 7.07 10.85
N LYS A 43 22.44 7.20 9.86
CA LYS A 43 21.05 6.75 9.95
C LYS A 43 20.64 6.03 8.68
N VAL A 44 20.08 4.84 8.85
CA VAL A 44 19.53 4.01 7.78
C VAL A 44 18.00 4.11 7.83
N ILE A 45 17.37 4.24 6.67
CA ILE A 45 15.92 4.06 6.54
C ILE A 45 15.68 2.58 6.25
N LEU A 46 15.06 1.88 7.20
CA LEU A 46 14.72 0.47 7.03
C LEU A 46 13.59 0.32 6.00
N ILE A 47 13.72 -0.68 5.13
CA ILE A 47 12.66 -1.06 4.20
C ILE A 47 11.45 -1.52 5.01
N GLN A 48 10.29 -0.96 4.68
CA GLN A 48 9.03 -1.32 5.32
C GLN A 48 8.20 -2.14 4.34
N GLU A 49 7.86 -3.36 4.73
CA GLU A 49 6.89 -4.15 4.00
C GLU A 49 5.49 -3.55 4.21
N GLN A 50 4.71 -3.45 3.13
CA GLN A 50 3.33 -2.97 3.19
C GLN A 50 2.44 -3.87 2.35
N LEU A 51 1.19 -4.04 2.78
CA LEU A 51 0.17 -4.71 1.99
C LEU A 51 -0.02 -4.00 0.64
N SER A 52 -0.27 -4.81 -0.39
CA SER A 52 -0.59 -4.31 -1.72
C SER A 52 -1.84 -3.43 -1.67
N LYS A 53 -1.70 -2.21 -2.18
CA LYS A 53 -2.81 -1.27 -2.35
C LYS A 53 -3.51 -1.58 -3.67
N ASN A 54 -4.79 -1.22 -3.77
CA ASN A 54 -5.60 -1.39 -4.98
C ASN A 54 -5.66 -2.85 -5.49
N ARG A 55 -5.52 -3.82 -4.56
CA ARG A 55 -5.68 -5.26 -4.82
C ARG A 55 -6.78 -5.81 -3.92
N VAL A 56 -7.65 -6.64 -4.48
CA VAL A 56 -8.64 -7.39 -3.70
C VAL A 56 -7.92 -8.50 -2.94
N ILE A 57 -8.16 -8.60 -1.65
CA ILE A 57 -7.61 -9.63 -0.77
C ILE A 57 -8.79 -10.39 -0.17
N LEU A 58 -8.76 -11.72 -0.30
CA LEU A 58 -9.72 -12.60 0.35
C LEU A 58 -9.13 -13.06 1.69
N GLU A 59 -9.91 -12.96 2.75
CA GLU A 59 -9.53 -13.35 4.11
C GLU A 59 -10.67 -14.18 4.70
N GLU A 60 -10.33 -15.25 5.42
CA GLU A 60 -11.27 -16.08 6.17
C GLU A 60 -11.08 -15.81 7.67
N ASP A 61 -12.18 -15.53 8.37
CA ASP A 61 -12.12 -15.33 9.83
C ASP A 61 -12.00 -16.66 10.58
N GLY A 62 -11.70 -16.60 11.88
CA GLY A 62 -11.58 -17.81 12.72
C GLY A 62 -12.88 -18.60 12.91
N LYS A 63 -14.03 -18.09 12.42
CA LYS A 63 -15.34 -18.75 12.40
C LYS A 63 -15.69 -19.30 11.00
N GLY A 64 -14.77 -19.23 10.04
CA GLY A 64 -14.95 -19.70 8.67
C GLY A 64 -15.69 -18.72 7.75
N SER A 65 -15.89 -17.47 8.19
CA SER A 65 -16.56 -16.46 7.37
C SER A 65 -15.57 -15.81 6.40
N VAL A 66 -15.82 -15.97 5.10
CA VAL A 66 -15.02 -15.36 4.04
C VAL A 66 -15.40 -13.88 3.86
N SER A 67 -14.38 -13.04 3.75
CA SER A 67 -14.52 -11.62 3.46
C SER A 67 -13.56 -11.19 2.37
N ALA A 68 -13.94 -10.19 1.59
CA ALA A 68 -13.04 -9.54 0.64
C ALA A 68 -12.74 -8.13 1.14
N SER A 69 -11.48 -7.71 1.09
CA SER A 69 -11.09 -6.34 1.43
C SER A 69 -10.25 -5.71 0.32
N ILE A 70 -10.41 -4.40 0.15
CA ILE A 70 -9.57 -3.60 -0.74
C ILE A 70 -9.16 -2.33 -0.03
N THR A 71 -7.84 -2.09 0.02
CA THR A 71 -7.28 -0.83 0.50
C THR A 71 -6.95 0.03 -0.71
N SER A 72 -7.83 0.98 -1.01
CA SER A 72 -7.68 1.91 -2.12
C SER A 72 -6.83 3.09 -1.71
N SER A 73 -5.73 3.33 -2.42
CA SER A 73 -4.82 4.45 -2.16
C SER A 73 -4.62 5.25 -3.44
N THR A 74 -5.09 6.48 -3.39
CA THR A 74 -4.80 7.53 -4.38
C THR A 74 -3.78 8.51 -3.80
N HIS A 75 -3.37 9.52 -4.57
CA HIS A 75 -2.49 10.59 -4.09
C HIS A 75 -3.12 11.40 -2.94
N GLU A 76 -4.44 11.57 -2.98
CA GLU A 76 -5.17 12.45 -2.06
C GLU A 76 -5.84 11.71 -0.90
N ARG A 77 -6.31 10.48 -1.13
CA ARG A 77 -7.09 9.72 -0.15
C ARG A 77 -6.69 8.26 -0.10
N LYS A 78 -6.74 7.72 1.11
CA LYS A 78 -6.70 6.30 1.41
C LYS A 78 -8.03 5.89 2.02
N SER A 79 -8.64 4.84 1.49
CA SER A 79 -9.86 4.25 2.03
C SER A 79 -9.72 2.73 2.06
N LYS A 80 -10.48 2.09 2.94
CA LYS A 80 -10.57 0.64 2.99
C LYS A 80 -12.03 0.24 2.95
N ALA A 81 -12.36 -0.64 2.02
CA ALA A 81 -13.68 -1.21 1.87
C ALA A 81 -13.63 -2.72 2.07
N TYR A 82 -14.73 -3.27 2.56
CA TYR A 82 -14.90 -4.69 2.84
C TYR A 82 -16.23 -5.15 2.25
N ILE A 83 -16.21 -6.32 1.63
CA ILE A 83 -17.40 -7.12 1.31
C ILE A 83 -17.48 -8.22 2.35
N LEU A 84 -18.58 -8.24 3.10
CA LEU A 84 -18.81 -9.12 4.24
C LEU A 84 -20.07 -9.93 4.02
N ILE A 85 -20.06 -11.19 4.44
CA ILE A 85 -21.26 -12.03 4.50
C ILE A 85 -21.72 -12.09 5.95
N LYS A 86 -22.97 -11.67 6.21
CA LYS A 86 -23.61 -11.72 7.53
C LYS A 86 -25.00 -12.30 7.38
N ASN A 87 -25.31 -13.36 8.13
CA ASN A 87 -26.62 -14.04 8.07
C ASN A 87 -27.06 -14.32 6.62
N GLU A 88 -26.17 -14.91 5.82
CA GLU A 88 -26.38 -15.25 4.40
C GLU A 88 -26.65 -14.06 3.47
N LYS A 89 -26.39 -12.83 3.91
CA LYS A 89 -26.53 -11.60 3.13
C LYS A 89 -25.20 -10.89 2.94
N VAL A 90 -25.01 -10.29 1.77
CA VAL A 90 -23.78 -9.58 1.40
C VAL A 90 -23.90 -8.09 1.69
N TYR A 91 -22.90 -7.56 2.38
CA TYR A 91 -22.82 -6.15 2.80
C TYR A 91 -21.51 -5.51 2.34
N LEU A 92 -21.59 -4.22 1.99
CA LEU A 92 -20.46 -3.33 1.82
C LEU A 92 -20.23 -2.56 3.13
N LYS A 93 -19.03 -2.69 3.69
CA LYS A 93 -18.54 -1.86 4.80
C LYS A 93 -17.43 -0.95 4.30
N ASN A 94 -17.51 0.34 4.59
CA ASN A 94 -16.48 1.32 4.27
C ASN A 94 -16.32 2.27 5.46
N ASN A 95 -15.08 2.59 5.81
CA ASN A 95 -14.77 3.47 6.94
C ASN A 95 -15.37 4.89 6.81
N THR A 96 -15.78 5.32 5.61
CA THR A 96 -16.47 6.60 5.40
C THR A 96 -17.97 6.54 5.63
N LEU A 97 -18.55 5.34 5.77
CA LEU A 97 -19.99 5.12 5.95
C LEU A 97 -20.25 4.76 7.41
N GLY A 98 -21.37 5.24 7.97
CA GLY A 98 -21.74 5.00 9.36
C GLY A 98 -22.21 3.57 9.65
N GLU A 99 -22.78 2.91 8.65
CA GLU A 99 -23.36 1.57 8.75
C GLU A 99 -23.00 0.71 7.54
N ASP A 100 -23.11 -0.61 7.72
CA ASP A 100 -22.89 -1.58 6.64
C ASP A 100 -24.10 -1.59 5.69
N ILE A 101 -23.86 -1.40 4.40
CA ILE A 101 -24.93 -1.25 3.40
C ILE A 101 -25.12 -2.57 2.65
N PRO A 102 -26.34 -3.12 2.53
CA PRO A 102 -26.61 -4.27 1.67
C PRO A 102 -26.15 -4.03 0.22
N ILE A 103 -25.50 -5.02 -0.39
CA ILE A 103 -24.86 -4.84 -1.70
C ILE A 103 -25.85 -4.45 -2.82
N VAL A 104 -27.10 -4.92 -2.73
CA VAL A 104 -28.18 -4.59 -3.67
C VAL A 104 -28.46 -3.09 -3.72
N ILE A 105 -28.41 -2.40 -2.57
CA ILE A 105 -28.61 -0.95 -2.50
C ILE A 105 -27.45 -0.23 -3.19
N VAL A 106 -26.22 -0.75 -3.03
CA VAL A 106 -25.04 -0.20 -3.70
C VAL A 106 -25.15 -0.34 -5.21
N PHE A 107 -25.58 -1.50 -5.72
CA PHE A 107 -25.82 -1.71 -7.16
C PHE A 107 -26.80 -0.69 -7.75
N ARG A 108 -27.94 -0.47 -7.07
CA ARG A 108 -28.89 0.56 -7.49
C ARG A 108 -28.30 1.96 -7.46
N ALA A 109 -27.47 2.27 -6.46
CA ALA A 109 -26.82 3.58 -6.35
C ALA A 109 -25.77 3.84 -7.45
N ILE A 110 -25.15 2.79 -8.01
CA ILE A 110 -24.18 2.92 -9.12
C ILE A 110 -24.84 2.84 -10.50
N GLY A 111 -26.18 2.73 -10.57
CA GLY A 111 -26.94 2.75 -11.83
C GLY A 111 -27.33 1.37 -12.39
N VAL A 112 -27.08 0.28 -11.66
CA VAL A 112 -27.63 -1.05 -12.01
C VAL A 112 -29.03 -1.14 -11.41
N GLU A 113 -30.05 -0.90 -12.22
CA GLU A 113 -31.43 -0.77 -11.73
C GLU A 113 -32.18 -2.11 -11.66
N THR A 114 -31.88 -3.02 -12.60
CA THR A 114 -32.62 -4.28 -12.73
C THR A 114 -31.96 -5.39 -11.92
N ASP A 115 -32.77 -6.14 -11.18
CA ASP A 115 -32.26 -7.25 -10.37
C ASP A 115 -31.64 -8.35 -11.25
N VAL A 116 -32.12 -8.50 -12.49
CA VAL A 116 -31.57 -9.43 -13.49
C VAL A 116 -30.13 -9.05 -13.85
N GLU A 117 -29.86 -7.77 -14.12
CA GLU A 117 -28.52 -7.29 -14.44
C GLU A 117 -27.57 -7.43 -13.23
N MET A 118 -28.06 -7.17 -12.01
CA MET A 118 -27.26 -7.37 -10.79
C MET A 118 -26.81 -8.83 -10.65
N VAL A 119 -27.72 -9.78 -10.84
CA VAL A 119 -27.40 -11.21 -10.74
C VAL A 119 -26.41 -11.60 -11.82
N GLN A 120 -26.63 -11.18 -13.07
CA GLN A 120 -25.74 -11.46 -14.21
C GLN A 120 -24.31 -10.94 -14.02
N LEU A 121 -24.13 -9.81 -13.34
CA LEU A 121 -22.81 -9.25 -13.01
C LEU A 121 -22.05 -10.07 -11.95
N ILE A 122 -22.77 -10.76 -11.07
CA ILE A 122 -22.18 -11.57 -10.00
C ILE A 122 -21.91 -13.00 -10.48
N GLY A 123 -22.84 -13.58 -11.24
CA GLY A 123 -22.76 -14.94 -11.76
C GLY A 123 -23.62 -15.12 -13.00
N SER A 124 -23.13 -15.91 -13.95
CA SER A 124 -23.71 -16.05 -15.29
C SER A 124 -24.47 -17.35 -15.51
N GLU A 125 -24.85 -18.07 -14.45
CA GLU A 125 -25.70 -19.28 -14.57
C GLU A 125 -27.19 -18.92 -14.70
#